data_AF-A0A0C2HB89-F1
#
_entry.id   AF-A0A0C2HB89-F1
#
_cell.length_a   1.000
_cell.length_b   1.000
_cell.length_c   1.000
_cell.angle_alpha   90.00
_cell.angle_beta   90.00
_cell.angle_gamma   90.00
#
_symmetry.space_group_name_H-M   'P 1'
#
loop_
_entity.id
_entity.type
_entity.pdbx_description
1 polymer ?
#
loop_
_entity_poly.entity_id
_entity_poly.type
_entity_poly.pdbx_seq_one_letter_code
_entity_poly.pdbx_strand_id
1 'polypeptide(L)'
;MFFLGDHGPRFGKETKTTFGRNEANNPFLYVTVPKPLRKSWMFKVLKEKEYELITPHDIHATLKDILEEQPYSNFNDTAYKSFLPASRGSSLLRDFEAGVERNCKTLPIPFQYCICQYEKVPLE
;
A
#
# COMPACT_ATOMS: atom_id res chain seq x y z
N MET A 1 -8.81 12.29 -2.93
CA MET A 1 -8.62 12.46 -1.47
C MET A 1 -8.17 11.14 -0.91
N PHE A 2 -7.12 11.16 -0.10
CA PHE A 2 -6.63 10.02 0.67
C PHE A 2 -7.09 10.23 2.12
N PHE A 3 -7.71 9.21 2.71
CA PHE A 3 -8.07 9.17 4.12
C PHE A 3 -7.34 7.98 4.74
N LEU A 4 -6.63 8.23 5.84
CA LEU A 4 -5.62 7.34 6.39
C LEU A 4 -5.86 7.18 7.90
N GLY A 5 -5.80 5.95 8.38
CA GLY A 5 -5.62 5.63 9.79
C GLY A 5 -4.24 5.01 9.98
N ASP A 6 -3.51 5.40 11.00
CA ASP A 6 -2.16 4.89 11.30
C ASP A 6 -2.17 3.47 11.88
N HIS A 7 -3.30 3.06 12.47
CA HIS A 7 -3.51 1.74 13.05
C HIS A 7 -5.00 1.36 13.08
N GLY A 8 -5.29 0.06 13.26
CA GLY A 8 -6.64 -0.42 13.60
C GLY A 8 -6.97 -0.28 15.09
N PRO A 9 -8.08 -0.87 15.58
CA PRO A 9 -8.51 -0.71 16.97
C PRO A 9 -7.48 -1.22 17.99
N ARG A 10 -7.14 -0.38 18.98
CA ARG A 10 -6.18 -0.70 20.06
C ARG A 10 -6.83 -0.92 21.44
N PHE A 11 -8.11 -0.61 21.57
CA PHE A 11 -8.87 -0.72 22.81
C PHE A 11 -10.15 -1.51 22.56
N GLY A 12 -10.84 -1.93 23.63
CA GLY A 12 -12.09 -2.68 23.55
C GLY A 12 -11.94 -4.19 23.76
N LYS A 13 -13.04 -4.93 23.56
CA LYS A 13 -13.05 -6.40 23.74
C LYS A 13 -12.50 -7.12 22.51
N GLU A 14 -12.64 -6.50 21.35
CA GLU A 14 -12.19 -6.92 20.03
C GLU A 14 -10.68 -7.20 19.97
N THR A 15 -9.87 -6.39 20.65
CA THR A 15 -8.40 -6.53 20.69
C THR A 15 -7.92 -7.74 21.49
N LYS A 16 -8.82 -8.42 22.22
CA LYS A 16 -8.47 -9.63 22.98
C LYS A 16 -8.34 -10.87 22.07
N THR A 17 -8.92 -10.83 20.88
CA THR A 17 -8.85 -11.92 19.89
C THR A 17 -7.54 -11.88 19.10
N THR A 18 -7.08 -13.02 18.56
CA THR A 18 -5.92 -13.07 17.67
C THR A 18 -6.11 -12.15 16.45
N PHE A 19 -7.33 -12.14 15.88
CA PHE A 19 -7.67 -11.28 14.77
C PHE A 19 -7.55 -9.79 15.13
N GLY A 20 -8.13 -9.36 16.25
CA GLY A 20 -8.06 -7.97 16.69
C GLY A 20 -6.64 -7.51 17.04
N ARG A 21 -5.77 -8.40 17.52
CA ARG A 21 -4.34 -8.09 17.73
C ARG A 21 -3.62 -7.84 16.41
N ASN A 22 -3.94 -8.61 15.37
CA ASN A 22 -3.38 -8.38 14.04
C ASN A 22 -3.91 -7.06 13.45
N GLU A 23 -5.21 -6.81 13.61
CA GLU A 23 -5.85 -5.58 13.11
C GLU A 23 -5.32 -4.31 13.79
N ALA A 24 -4.87 -4.39 15.06
CA ALA A 24 -4.22 -3.28 15.74
C ALA A 24 -2.95 -2.77 15.01
N ASN A 25 -2.33 -3.61 14.17
CA ASN A 25 -1.18 -3.27 13.32
C ASN A 25 -1.57 -3.05 11.85
N ASN A 26 -2.84 -3.15 11.49
CA ASN A 26 -3.35 -2.95 10.14
C ASN A 26 -3.83 -1.49 9.97
N PRO A 27 -3.08 -0.63 9.25
CA PRO A 27 -3.49 0.75 9.03
C PRO A 27 -4.65 0.82 8.03
N PHE A 28 -5.49 1.85 8.16
CA PHE A 28 -6.61 2.06 7.25
C PHE A 28 -6.22 2.97 6.08
N LEU A 29 -6.65 2.63 4.87
CA LEU A 29 -6.53 3.49 3.69
C LEU A 29 -7.85 3.51 2.91
N TYR A 30 -8.35 4.71 2.64
CA TYR A 30 -9.46 4.93 1.72
C TYR A 30 -9.08 6.00 0.69
N VAL A 31 -9.26 5.71 -0.59
CA VAL A 31 -8.96 6.63 -1.69
C VAL A 31 -10.22 6.92 -2.47
N THR A 32 -10.61 8.19 -2.52
CA THR A 32 -11.71 8.64 -3.39
C THR A 32 -11.17 9.42 -4.58
N VAL A 33 -11.54 8.94 -5.77
CA VAL A 33 -11.14 9.50 -7.06
C VAL A 33 -12.28 10.35 -7.64
N PRO A 34 -12.02 11.58 -8.10
CA PRO A 34 -13.01 12.43 -8.77
C PRO A 34 -13.70 11.71 -9.93
N LYS A 35 -15.02 11.90 -10.08
CA LYS A 35 -15.84 11.22 -11.11
C LYS A 35 -15.24 11.28 -12.53
N PRO A 36 -14.72 12.43 -13.02
CA PRO A 36 -14.14 12.51 -14.36
C PRO A 36 -12.93 11.58 -14.56
N LEU A 37 -12.16 11.30 -13.50
CA LEU A 37 -10.95 10.50 -13.57
C LEU A 37 -11.21 8.99 -13.46
N ARG A 38 -12.43 8.56 -13.10
CA ARG A 38 -12.77 7.13 -12.92
C ARG A 38 -12.82 6.33 -14.22
N LYS A 39 -12.68 6.97 -15.37
CA LYS A 39 -12.57 6.31 -16.69
C LYS A 39 -11.14 6.29 -17.22
N SER A 40 -10.19 6.91 -16.51
CA SER A 40 -8.79 6.98 -16.92
C SER A 40 -8.10 5.62 -16.79
N TRP A 41 -7.02 5.45 -17.54
CA TRP A 41 -6.12 4.30 -17.38
C TRP A 41 -5.51 4.26 -15.99
N MET A 42 -5.08 5.42 -15.48
CA MET A 42 -4.59 5.62 -14.11
C MET A 42 -5.54 5.06 -13.04
N PHE A 43 -6.85 5.27 -13.20
CA PHE A 43 -7.84 4.73 -12.27
C PHE A 43 -7.91 3.20 -12.30
N LYS A 44 -7.71 2.57 -13.46
CA LYS A 44 -7.66 1.10 -13.57
C LYS A 44 -6.46 0.55 -12.81
N VAL A 45 -5.28 1.13 -13.03
CA VAL A 45 -4.03 0.77 -12.32
C VAL A 45 -4.20 0.95 -10.80
N LEU A 46 -4.79 2.05 -10.36
CA LEU A 46 -5.07 2.27 -8.94
C LEU A 46 -6.08 1.25 -8.38
N LYS A 47 -7.10 0.88 -9.15
CA LYS A 47 -8.14 -0.07 -8.72
C LYS A 47 -7.59 -1.49 -8.58
N GLU A 48 -6.61 -1.88 -9.39
CA GLU A 48 -5.91 -3.15 -9.24
C GLU A 48 -5.18 -3.28 -7.90
N LYS A 49 -4.79 -2.15 -7.29
CA LYS A 49 -4.09 -2.13 -5.99
C LYS A 49 -4.99 -2.48 -4.80
N GLU A 50 -6.31 -2.57 -5.00
CA GLU A 50 -7.26 -2.98 -3.97
C GLU A 50 -6.98 -4.40 -3.43
N TYR A 51 -6.38 -5.26 -4.25
CA TYR A 51 -6.09 -6.66 -3.91
C TYR A 51 -4.61 -6.91 -3.58
N GLU A 52 -3.81 -5.85 -3.44
CA GLU A 52 -2.38 -5.93 -3.19
C GLU A 52 -2.03 -5.53 -1.75
N LEU A 53 -0.91 -6.06 -1.23
CA LEU A 53 -0.40 -5.63 0.06
C LEU A 53 0.22 -4.23 -0.05
N ILE A 54 -0.41 -3.25 0.61
CA ILE A 54 0.00 -1.84 0.62
C ILE A 54 0.57 -1.45 1.98
N THR A 55 1.57 -0.57 1.97
CA THR A 55 2.23 -0.03 3.16
C THR A 55 2.22 1.50 3.15
N PRO A 56 2.45 2.16 4.30
CA PRO A 56 2.66 3.61 4.34
C PRO A 56 3.80 4.11 3.43
N HIS A 57 4.78 3.25 3.11
CA HIS A 57 5.84 3.59 2.16
C HIS A 57 5.31 3.79 0.74
N ASP A 58 4.31 3.02 0.32
CA ASP A 58 3.66 3.15 -0.99
C ASP A 58 2.85 4.44 -1.08
N ILE A 59 2.19 4.83 0.02
CA ILE A 59 1.49 6.12 0.12
C ILE A 59 2.49 7.27 -0.02
N HIS A 60 3.62 7.21 0.68
CA HIS A 60 4.69 8.19 0.53
C HIS A 60 5.21 8.26 -0.92
N ALA A 61 5.50 7.11 -1.55
CA ALA A 61 5.91 7.04 -2.95
C ALA A 61 4.85 7.61 -3.91
N THR A 62 3.57 7.35 -3.63
CA THR A 62 2.43 7.85 -4.42
C THR A 62 2.33 9.37 -4.36
N LEU A 63 2.46 9.96 -3.17
CA LEU A 63 2.43 11.41 -3.00
C LEU A 63 3.65 12.08 -3.67
N LYS A 64 4.82 11.45 -3.57
CA LYS A 64 6.03 11.86 -4.30
C LYS A 64 5.80 11.81 -5.81
N ASP A 65 5.27 10.72 -6.35
CA ASP A 65 4.96 10.55 -7.78
C ASP A 65 4.00 11.64 -8.28
N ILE A 66 2.91 11.91 -7.54
CA ILE A 66 1.96 12.98 -7.86
C ILE A 66 2.64 14.34 -7.94
N LEU A 67 3.53 14.64 -6.98
CA LEU A 67 4.15 15.96 -6.86
C LEU A 67 5.31 16.16 -7.85
N GLU A 68 6.13 15.13 -8.05
CA GLU A 68 7.44 15.26 -8.67
C GLU A 68 7.55 14.58 -10.05
N GLU A 69 6.69 13.64 -10.40
CA GLU A 69 6.90 12.80 -11.61
C GLU A 69 5.73 12.88 -12.59
N GLN A 70 4.50 12.71 -12.10
CA GLN A 70 3.28 12.74 -12.92
C GLN A 70 3.05 14.06 -13.69
N PRO A 71 3.45 15.25 -13.19
CA PRO A 71 3.31 16.49 -13.96
C PRO A 71 4.04 16.45 -15.32
N TYR A 72 5.16 15.73 -15.43
CA TYR A 72 5.94 15.63 -16.67
C TYR A 72 5.27 14.76 -17.74
N SER A 73 4.32 13.91 -17.36
CA SER A 73 3.57 13.03 -18.27
C SER A 73 2.10 13.44 -18.44
N ASN A 74 1.71 14.62 -17.93
CA ASN A 74 0.31 15.04 -17.81
C ASN A 74 -0.56 13.99 -17.08
N PHE A 75 0.00 13.37 -16.04
CA PHE A 75 -0.68 12.37 -15.20
C PHE A 75 -1.15 11.12 -15.95
N ASN A 76 -0.42 10.70 -16.99
CA ASN A 76 -0.76 9.52 -17.80
C ASN A 76 0.24 8.36 -17.72
N ASP A 77 1.43 8.59 -17.19
CA ASP A 77 2.45 7.56 -17.09
C ASP A 77 2.19 6.64 -15.90
N THR A 78 1.83 5.40 -16.19
CA THR A 78 1.59 4.34 -15.21
C THR A 78 2.69 3.28 -15.22
N ALA A 79 3.74 3.42 -16.05
CA ALA A 79 4.77 2.39 -16.12
C ALA A 79 5.50 2.28 -14.76
N TYR A 80 5.97 1.06 -14.46
CA TYR A 80 6.79 0.81 -13.27
C TYR A 80 7.96 1.80 -13.21
N LYS A 81 8.15 2.39 -12.02
CA LYS A 81 9.25 3.28 -11.72
C LYS A 81 9.73 3.02 -10.29
N SER A 82 11.03 2.81 -10.13
CA SER A 82 11.66 2.80 -8.82
C SER A 82 11.84 4.22 -8.30
N PHE A 83 11.47 4.45 -7.03
CA PHE A 83 11.64 5.72 -6.34
C PHE A 83 12.84 5.74 -5.40
N LEU A 84 13.64 4.66 -5.38
CA LEU A 84 14.87 4.62 -4.59
C LEU A 84 15.90 5.61 -5.16
N PRO A 85 16.70 6.28 -4.29
CA PRO A 85 16.69 6.19 -2.83
C PRO A 85 15.68 7.09 -2.13
N ALA A 86 14.94 7.94 -2.87
CA ALA A 86 14.09 8.99 -2.32
C ALA A 86 12.80 8.47 -1.62
N SER A 87 12.31 7.30 -1.99
CA SER A 87 11.23 6.59 -1.31
C SER A 87 11.45 5.08 -1.42
N ARG A 88 11.02 4.35 -0.38
CA ARG A 88 11.14 2.88 -0.32
C ARG A 88 9.91 2.14 -0.86
N GLY A 89 8.80 2.82 -1.06
CA GLY A 89 7.57 2.22 -1.57
C GLY A 89 7.41 2.35 -3.08
N SER A 90 6.32 1.79 -3.58
CA SER A 90 5.90 1.88 -4.98
C SER A 90 4.68 2.78 -5.09
N SER A 91 4.63 3.64 -6.12
CA SER A 91 3.44 4.48 -6.34
C SER A 91 2.22 3.61 -6.68
N LEU A 92 1.09 3.86 -6.03
CA LEU A 92 -0.20 3.21 -6.31
C LEU A 92 -0.78 3.62 -7.68
N LEU A 93 -0.21 4.66 -8.29
CA LEU A 93 -0.56 5.18 -9.62
C LEU A 93 0.22 4.51 -10.75
N ARG A 94 1.13 3.59 -10.41
CA ARG A 94 1.99 2.90 -11.37
C ARG A 94 1.86 1.39 -11.24
N ASP A 95 2.30 0.69 -12.27
CA ASP A 95 2.51 -0.74 -12.24
C ASP A 95 3.52 -1.07 -11.14
N PHE A 96 3.25 -2.15 -10.41
CA PHE A 96 4.25 -2.70 -9.48
C PHE A 96 5.28 -3.50 -10.27
N GLU A 97 6.44 -3.73 -9.65
CA GLU A 97 7.54 -4.42 -10.31
C GLU A 97 7.10 -5.81 -10.79
N ALA A 98 7.27 -6.06 -12.10
CA ALA A 98 6.84 -7.31 -12.70
C ALA A 98 7.62 -8.50 -12.12
N GLY A 99 6.91 -9.56 -11.77
CA GLY A 99 7.51 -10.78 -11.21
C GLY A 99 7.89 -10.70 -9.72
N VAL A 100 7.60 -9.59 -9.04
CA VAL A 100 7.85 -9.44 -7.60
C VAL A 100 6.53 -9.53 -6.84
N GLU A 101 6.33 -10.65 -6.15
CA GLU A 101 5.19 -10.82 -5.26
C GLU A 101 5.34 -9.94 -4.01
N ARG A 102 4.26 -9.23 -3.63
CA ARG A 102 4.25 -8.34 -2.47
C ARG A 102 3.87 -9.11 -1.21
N ASN A 103 4.83 -9.30 -0.33
CA ASN A 103 4.65 -9.93 0.97
C ASN A 103 5.63 -9.32 1.98
N CYS A 104 5.55 -9.74 3.26
CA CYS A 104 6.38 -9.16 4.31
C CYS A 104 7.89 -9.44 4.18
N LYS A 105 8.33 -10.28 3.24
CA LYS A 105 9.76 -10.48 2.92
C LYS A 105 10.24 -9.53 1.82
N THR A 106 9.37 -9.15 0.89
CA THR A 106 9.71 -8.29 -0.25
C THR A 106 9.43 -6.82 0.00
N LEU A 107 8.49 -6.50 0.90
CA LEU A 107 8.18 -5.13 1.29
C LEU A 107 9.08 -4.63 2.42
N PRO A 108 9.44 -3.33 2.42
CA PRO A 108 10.42 -2.76 3.35
C PRO A 108 9.81 -2.46 4.73
N ILE A 109 8.99 -3.37 5.26
CA ILE A 109 8.40 -3.25 6.59
C ILE A 109 9.07 -4.21 7.59
N PRO A 110 9.27 -3.80 8.84
CA PRO A 110 9.67 -4.73 9.89
C PRO A 110 8.65 -5.86 10.08
N PHE A 111 9.13 -7.08 10.37
CA PHE A 111 8.26 -8.26 10.47
C PHE A 111 7.19 -8.16 11.57
N GLN A 112 7.42 -7.37 12.62
CA GLN A 112 6.40 -7.13 13.66
C GLN A 112 5.16 -6.37 13.17
N TYR A 113 5.25 -5.68 12.03
CA TYR A 113 4.13 -5.01 11.36
C TYR A 113 3.56 -5.82 10.20
N CYS A 114 4.06 -7.05 10.02
CA CYS A 114 3.52 -7.96 9.02
C CYS A 114 2.12 -8.43 9.42
N ILE A 115 1.17 -8.24 8.52
CA ILE A 115 -0.20 -8.76 8.68
C ILE A 115 -0.45 -10.06 7.90
N CYS A 116 0.51 -10.52 7.10
CA CYS A 116 0.41 -11.81 6.42
C CYS A 116 0.33 -12.95 7.45
N GLN A 117 -0.59 -13.89 7.21
CA GLN A 117 -0.73 -15.08 8.03
C GLN A 117 0.20 -16.17 7.48
N TYR A 118 1.13 -16.62 8.31
CA TYR A 118 2.02 -17.73 8.00
C TYR A 118 1.70 -18.92 8.89
N GLU A 119 1.83 -20.12 8.32
CA GLU A 119 1.83 -21.35 9.10
C GLU A 119 3.04 -21.33 10.05
N LYS A 120 2.78 -21.56 11.34
CA LYS A 120 3.83 -21.58 12.36
C LYS A 120 4.26 -23.01 12.59
N VAL A 121 5.51 -23.30 12.27
CA VAL A 121 6.16 -24.57 12.59
C VAL A 121 6.89 -24.43 13.93
N PRO A 122 6.81 -25.42 14.84
CA PRO A 122 7.62 -25.44 16.06
C PRO A 122 9.10 -25.34 15.71
N LEU A 123 9.86 -24.58 16.50
CA LEU A 123 11.31 -24.64 16.45
C LEU A 123 11.75 -25.90 17.21
N GLU A 124 12.57 -26.73 16.57
CA GLU A 124 13.25 -27.86 17.21
C GLU A 124 14.29 -27.39 18.25
#